data_AF-A0A4W6CA19-F1
#
_entry.id   AF-A0A4W6CA19-F1
#
_cell.length_a   1.000
_cell.length_b   1.000
_cell.length_c   1.000
_cell.angle_alpha   90.00
_cell.angle_beta   90.00
_cell.angle_gamma   90.00
#
_symmetry.space_group_name_H-M   'P 1'
#
loop_
_entity.id
_entity.type
_entity.pdbx_description
1 polymer ?
#
loop_
_entity_poly.entity_id
_entity_poly.type
_entity_poly.pdbx_seq_one_letter_code
_entity_poly.pdbx_strand_id
1 'polypeptide(L)' 'CYTCVTKDPKTCTKISPCAAFADSCVKRSLLGVTIKGCYYNNSCKEGGHYCETDLCNSAMPTGPSVILLLISSAIITLFL' A
#
# COMPACT_ATOMS: atom_id res chain seq x y z
N CYS A 1 -9.49 1.77 1.47
CA CYS A 1 -8.24 1.45 0.72
C CYS A 1 -7.77 2.64 -0.14
N TYR A 2 -6.50 2.68 -0.53
CA TYR A 2 -6.07 3.53 -1.65
C TYR A 2 -6.70 3.02 -2.96
N THR A 3 -7.19 3.92 -3.81
CA THR A 3 -7.88 3.60 -5.08
C THR A 3 -7.32 4.41 -6.23
N CYS A 4 -6.75 3.75 -7.23
CA CYS A 4 -6.20 4.40 -8.41
C CYS A 4 -5.83 3.40 -9.51
N VAL A 5 -5.66 3.93 -10.72
CA VAL A 5 -4.95 3.30 -11.83
C VAL A 5 -3.92 4.32 -12.32
N THR A 6 -2.64 4.05 -12.13
CA THR A 6 -1.58 5.04 -12.40
C THR A 6 -0.26 4.39 -12.81
N LYS A 7 0.50 5.07 -13.67
CA LYS A 7 1.89 4.71 -13.99
C LYS A 7 2.88 5.23 -12.95
N ASP A 8 2.51 6.24 -12.18
CA ASP A 8 3.29 6.74 -11.05
C ASP A 8 2.62 6.33 -9.73
N PRO A 9 3.10 5.27 -9.06
CA PRO A 9 2.48 4.77 -7.83
C PRO A 9 2.48 5.80 -6.68
N LYS A 10 3.36 6.81 -6.73
CA LYS A 10 3.49 7.84 -5.70
C LYS A 10 2.33 8.82 -5.71
N THR A 11 1.68 9.02 -6.87
CA THR A 11 0.51 9.91 -7.00
C THR A 11 -0.78 9.26 -6.50
N CYS A 12 -0.76 7.97 -6.18
CA CYS A 12 -1.93 7.25 -5.70
C CYS A 12 -2.22 7.53 -4.22
N THR A 13 -2.81 8.70 -3.96
CA THR A 13 -3.19 9.17 -2.62
C THR A 13 -4.69 9.15 -2.37
N LYS A 14 -5.52 8.92 -3.41
CA LYS A 14 -6.97 8.87 -3.28
C LYS A 14 -7.39 7.69 -2.40
N ILE A 15 -8.16 7.99 -1.37
CA ILE A 15 -8.77 7.01 -0.46
C ILE A 15 -10.23 6.85 -0.84
N SER A 16 -10.71 5.61 -0.84
CA SER A 16 -12.13 5.29 -0.96
C SER A 16 -12.53 4.28 0.11
N PRO A 17 -13.70 4.45 0.75
CA PRO A 17 -14.29 3.39 1.55
C PRO A 17 -14.59 2.17 0.68
N CYS A 18 -14.54 0.99 1.29
CA CYS A 18 -14.90 -0.26 0.65
C CYS A 18 -16.33 -0.66 0.99
N ALA A 19 -16.98 -1.40 0.09
CA ALA A 19 -18.25 -2.04 0.40
C ALA A 19 -18.00 -3.20 1.38
N ALA A 20 -19.02 -3.55 2.18
CA ALA A 20 -18.91 -4.57 3.24
C ALA A 20 -18.42 -5.95 2.75
N PHE A 21 -18.68 -6.29 1.49
CA PHE A 21 -18.25 -7.56 0.87
C PHE A 21 -16.86 -7.51 0.22
N ALA A 22 -16.25 -6.32 0.16
CA ALA A 22 -14.95 -6.05 -0.47
C ALA A 22 -13.98 -5.45 0.54
N ASP A 23 -13.92 -6.04 1.74
CA ASP A 23 -13.20 -5.52 2.91
C ASP A 23 -11.68 -5.76 2.88
N SER A 24 -11.14 -6.21 1.74
CA SER A 24 -9.69 -6.35 1.54
C SER A 24 -9.19 -5.27 0.59
N CYS A 25 -7.99 -4.77 0.82
CA CYS A 25 -7.29 -3.92 -0.13
C CYS A 25 -6.39 -4.74 -1.05
N VAL A 26 -6.30 -4.33 -2.31
CA VAL A 26 -5.38 -4.91 -3.30
C VAL A 26 -4.40 -3.85 -3.82
N LYS A 27 -3.17 -4.31 -4.09
CA LYS A 27 -2.18 -3.64 -4.93
C LYS A 27 -1.67 -4.63 -5.98
N ARG A 28 -1.84 -4.30 -7.26
CA ARG A 28 -1.32 -5.08 -8.39
C ARG A 28 -0.55 -4.16 -9.33
N SER A 29 0.50 -4.68 -9.94
CA SER A 29 1.21 -4.05 -11.06
C SER A 29 0.97 -4.88 -12.32
N LEU A 30 0.48 -4.26 -13.38
CA LEU A 30 0.27 -4.90 -14.67
C LEU A 30 0.87 -4.00 -15.75
N LEU A 31 1.86 -4.50 -16.50
CA LEU A 31 2.54 -3.75 -17.56
C LEU A 31 3.06 -2.37 -17.11
N GLY A 32 3.59 -2.30 -15.88
CA GLY A 32 4.10 -1.05 -15.28
C GLY A 32 3.01 -0.08 -14.79
N VAL A 33 1.74 -0.46 -14.87
CA VAL A 33 0.61 0.30 -14.30
C VAL A 33 0.25 -0.27 -12.94
N THR A 34 0.26 0.56 -11.91
CA THR A 34 -0.22 0.22 -10.57
C THR A 34 -1.72 0.40 -10.50
N ILE A 35 -2.40 -0.66 -10.04
CA ILE A 35 -3.83 -0.70 -9.77
C ILE A 35 -3.99 -0.94 -8.27
N LYS A 36 -4.74 -0.06 -7.61
CA LYS A 36 -5.09 -0.18 -6.20
C LYS A 36 -6.59 -0.05 -6.02
N GLY A 37 -7.15 -0.82 -5.09
CA GLY A 37 -8.55 -0.66 -4.71
C GLY A 37 -9.01 -1.65 -3.65
N CYS A 38 -10.33 -1.72 -3.50
CA CYS A 38 -11.01 -2.72 -2.68
C CYS A 38 -11.14 -4.03 -3.47
N TYR A 39 -11.17 -5.15 -2.76
CA TYR A 39 -11.22 -6.48 -3.34
C TYR A 39 -12.03 -7.43 -2.46
N TYR A 40 -12.68 -8.40 -3.09
CA TYR A 40 -13.49 -9.40 -2.41
C TYR A 40 -12.59 -10.34 -1.59
N ASN A 41 -12.90 -10.48 -0.30
CA ASN A 41 -12.06 -11.24 0.62
C ASN A 41 -11.90 -12.72 0.19
N ASN A 42 -12.98 -13.33 -0.31
CA ASN A 42 -13.00 -14.73 -0.76
C ASN A 42 -12.23 -15.01 -2.07
N SER A 43 -11.79 -13.97 -2.78
CA SER A 43 -11.23 -14.07 -4.13
C SER A 43 -9.71 -13.85 -4.17
N CYS A 44 -9.05 -13.72 -3.01
CA CYS A 44 -7.61 -13.49 -2.84
C CYS A 44 -6.76 -14.74 -3.17
N LYS A 45 -6.94 -15.34 -4.36
CA LYS A 45 -6.23 -16.57 -4.75
C LYS A 45 -5.19 -16.40 -5.85
N GLU A 46 -5.18 -15.28 -6.59
CA GLU A 46 -4.21 -15.09 -7.68
C GLU A 46 -3.62 -13.67 -7.75
N GLY A 47 -2.28 -13.61 -7.91
CA GLY A 47 -1.56 -12.55 -8.61
C GLY A 47 -1.58 -11.12 -8.06
N GLY A 48 -1.76 -10.89 -6.75
CA GLY A 48 -1.74 -9.55 -6.16
C GLY A 48 -1.30 -9.54 -4.71
N HIS A 49 -0.87 -8.39 -4.20
CA HIS A 49 -0.70 -8.19 -2.75
C HIS A 49 -2.05 -7.76 -2.18
N TYR A 50 -2.62 -8.62 -1.35
CA TYR A 50 -3.88 -8.40 -0.64
C TYR A 50 -3.61 -8.22 0.85
N CYS A 51 -4.40 -7.39 1.51
CA CYS A 51 -4.29 -7.14 2.94
C CYS A 51 -5.63 -6.58 3.48
N GLU A 52 -5.92 -6.80 4.75
CA GLU A 52 -7.25 -6.56 5.34
C GLU A 52 -7.33 -5.32 6.24
N THR A 53 -6.20 -4.67 6.52
CA THR A 53 -6.19 -3.46 7.36
C THR A 53 -6.36 -2.20 6.54
N ASP A 54 -6.85 -1.13 7.18
CA ASP A 54 -7.04 0.15 6.51
C ASP A 54 -5.76 0.66 5.84
N LEU A 55 -5.89 1.02 4.55
CA LEU A 55 -4.83 1.62 3.75
C LEU A 55 -3.54 0.78 3.60
N CYS A 56 -3.60 -0.51 3.93
CA CYS A 56 -2.48 -1.44 3.87
C CYS A 56 -1.87 -1.61 2.47
N ASN A 57 -2.64 -1.28 1.41
CA ASN A 57 -2.17 -1.24 0.04
C ASN A 57 -1.37 0.03 -0.31
N SER A 58 -0.77 0.67 0.68
CA SER A 58 0.12 1.81 0.49
C SER A 58 1.32 1.46 -0.40
N ALA A 59 2.02 2.49 -0.89
CA ALA A 59 3.34 2.24 -1.42
C ALA A 59 4.22 1.81 -0.23
N MET A 60 4.57 0.52 -0.12
CA MET A 60 5.65 0.10 0.77
C MET A 60 6.83 1.04 0.54
N PRO A 61 7.44 1.60 1.61
CA PRO A 61 8.69 2.32 1.45
C PRO A 61 9.66 1.35 0.79
N THR A 62 10.12 1.72 -0.41
CA THR A 62 11.04 0.94 -1.21
C THR A 62 12.39 0.90 -0.51
N GLY A 63 12.54 -0.04 0.41
CA GLY A 63 13.82 -0.53 0.90
C GLY A 63 14.02 -0.41 2.43
N PRO A 64 14.80 -1.35 3.00
CA PRO A 64 15.23 -1.30 4.41
C PRO A 64 15.92 0.02 4.77
N SER A 65 16.46 0.73 3.78
CA SER A 65 17.13 2.02 3.92
C SER A 65 16.27 3.11 4.55
N VAL A 66 14.96 3.20 4.24
CA VAL A 66 14.11 4.25 4.83
C VAL A 66 13.84 4.00 6.30
N ILE A 67 13.61 2.74 6.68
CA ILE A 67 13.37 2.35 8.08
C ILE A 67 14.65 2.51 8.90
N LEU A 68 15.80 2.09 8.36
CA LEU A 68 17.10 2.30 9.00
C LEU A 68 17.41 3.80 9.16
N LEU A 69 17.12 4.64 8.16
CA LEU A 69 17.29 6.09 8.27
C LEU A 69 16.39 6.69 9.35
N LEU A 70 15.13 6.27 9.46
CA LEU A 70 14.21 6.72 10.50
C LEU A 70 14.71 6.32 11.90
N ILE A 71 15.21 5.09 12.05
CA ILE A 71 15.79 4.60 13.31
C ILE A 71 17.06 5.40 13.66
N SER A 72 17.99 5.59 12.71
CA SER A 72 19.20 6.39 12.92
C SER A 72 18.87 7.83 13.28
N SER A 73 17.87 8.45 12.63
CA SER A 73 17.43 9.80 12.96
C SER A 73 16.87 9.89 14.38
N ALA A 74 16.02 8.95 14.78
CA ALA A 74 15.42 8.93 16.12
C ALA A 74 16.47 8.75 17.22
N ILE A 75 17.47 7.89 16.99
CA ILE A 75 18.61 7.69 17.89
C ILE A 75 19.40 9.00 18.05
N ILE A 76 19.78 9.66 16.96
CA ILE A 76 20.53 10.93 17.03
C ILE A 76 19.75 11.98 17.82
N THR A 77 18.44 12.12 17.61
CA THR A 77 17.60 13.07 18.37
C THR A 77 17.45 12.74 19.86
N LEU A 78 17.66 11.49 20.28
CA LEU A 78 17.61 11.09 21.69
C LEU A 78 18.92 11.41 22.43
N PHE A 79 20.04 11.48 21.70
CA PHE A 79 21.38 11.72 22.25
C PHE A 79 21.88 13.15 22.05
N LEU A 80 21.09 14.02 21.41
CA LEU A 80 21.33 15.45 21.24
C LEU A 80 20.45 16.25 22.20
#